data_AF-A0A6B3EUX0-F1
#
_entry.id   AF-A0A6B3EUX0-F1
#
_cell.length_a   1.000
_cell.length_b   1.000
_cell.length_c   1.000
_cell.angle_alpha   90.00
_cell.angle_beta   90.00
_cell.angle_gamma   90.00
#
_symmetry.space_group_name_H-M   'P 1'
#
loop_
_entity.id
_entity.type
_entity.pdbx_description
1 polymer ?
#
loop_
_entity_poly.entity_id
_entity_poly.type
_entity_poly.pdbx_seq_one_letter_code
_entity_poly.pdbx_strand_id
1 'polypeptide(L)' 'RYAAVYAFYRADWERAADRLAAYAARAGGDVLDEPATARALAGHLLRGADCDALGMDEITTRSGLGRERLEAYAG' A
#
# COMPACT_ATOMS: atom_id res chain seq x y z
N ARG A 1 10.93 19.69 7.96
CA ARG A 1 11.03 18.22 8.11
C ARG A 1 9.74 17.49 7.72
N TYR A 2 8.54 18.06 7.92
CA TYR A 2 7.27 17.49 7.46
C TYR A 2 7.12 17.41 5.93
N ALA A 3 7.49 18.46 5.19
CA ALA A 3 7.36 18.49 3.72
C ALA A 3 8.20 17.41 3.00
N ALA A 4 9.35 17.03 3.56
CA ALA A 4 10.21 15.99 2.96
C ALA A 4 9.63 14.58 3.10
N VAL A 5 8.93 14.30 4.21
CA VAL A 5 8.26 13.02 4.43
C VAL A 5 7.01 12.92 3.55
N TYR A 6 6.23 14.01 3.47
CA TYR A 6 5.07 14.11 2.58
C TYR A 6 5.47 13.86 1.11
N ALA A 7 6.50 14.55 0.62
CA ALA A 7 6.99 14.38 -0.75
C ALA A 7 7.51 12.96 -1.03
N PHE A 8 8.14 12.32 -0.04
CA PHE A 8 8.63 10.95 -0.18
C PHE A 8 7.49 9.94 -0.39
N TYR A 9 6.42 10.02 0.42
CA TYR A 9 5.26 9.15 0.22
C TYR A 9 4.52 9.48 -1.07
N ARG A 10 4.37 10.76 -1.42
CA ARG A 10 3.60 11.16 -2.61
C ARG A 10 4.31 10.93 -3.95
N ALA A 11 5.63 10.80 -3.97
CA ALA A 11 6.39 10.60 -5.22
C ALA A 11 6.24 9.17 -5.79
N ASP A 12 6.11 8.15 -4.95
CA ASP A 12 6.20 6.74 -5.38
C ASP A 12 4.98 5.88 -4.99
N TRP A 13 3.97 6.45 -4.34
CA TRP A 13 2.83 5.66 -3.83
C TRP A 13 2.03 4.97 -4.94
N GLU A 14 1.85 5.59 -6.11
CA GLU A 14 1.09 4.98 -7.22
C GLU A 14 1.73 3.67 -7.66
N ARG A 15 3.06 3.67 -7.78
CA ARG A 15 3.83 2.48 -8.12
C ARG A 15 3.75 1.41 -7.03
N ALA A 16 3.69 1.83 -5.76
CA ALA A 16 3.50 0.92 -4.64
C ALA A 16 2.10 0.27 -4.66
N ALA A 17 1.06 1.08 -4.93
CA ALA A 17 -0.33 0.64 -5.09
C ALA A 17 -0.48 -0.35 -6.26
N ASP A 18 0.08 -0.03 -7.42
CA ASP A 18 0.02 -0.87 -8.62
C ASP A 18 0.71 -2.23 -8.38
N ARG A 19 1.86 -2.24 -7.70
CA ARG A 19 2.59 -3.48 -7.35
C ARG A 19 1.81 -4.34 -6.37
N LEU A 20 1.20 -3.73 -5.36
CA LEU A 20 0.43 -4.46 -4.37
C LEU A 20 -0.87 -5.03 -4.99
N ALA A 21 -1.52 -4.29 -5.88
CA ALA A 21 -2.67 -4.76 -6.65
C ALA A 21 -2.31 -5.96 -7.54
N ALA A 22 -1.20 -5.87 -8.27
CA ALA A 22 -0.70 -6.97 -9.09
C ALA A 22 -0.37 -8.21 -8.26
N TYR A 23 0.20 -8.01 -7.07
CA TYR A 23 0.44 -9.10 -6.13
C TYR A 23 -0.87 -9.73 -5.63
N ALA A 24 -1.84 -8.92 -5.17
CA ALA A 24 -3.13 -9.40 -4.67
C ALA A 24 -3.93 -10.16 -5.73
N ALA A 25 -3.93 -9.69 -6.98
CA ALA A 25 -4.56 -10.38 -8.11
C ALA A 25 -3.93 -11.76 -8.38
N ARG A 26 -2.63 -11.92 -8.11
CA ARG A 26 -1.90 -13.18 -8.32
C ARG A 26 -1.99 -14.13 -7.12
N ALA A 27 -2.17 -13.60 -5.91
CA ALA A 27 -2.28 -14.34 -4.66
C ALA A 27 -3.68 -14.94 -4.40
N GLY A 28 -4.64 -14.76 -5.31
CA GLY A 28 -5.99 -15.35 -5.21
C GLY A 28 -6.04 -16.88 -5.33
N GLY A 29 -4.92 -17.55 -5.57
CA GLY A 29 -4.77 -18.99 -5.55
C GLY A 29 -3.77 -19.41 -4.49
N ASP A 30 -4.29 -19.98 -3.39
CA ASP A 30 -3.57 -20.72 -2.35
C ASP A 30 -2.35 -20.03 -1.73
N VAL A 31 -2.57 -19.47 -0.52
CA VAL A 31 -1.59 -19.07 0.50
C VAL A 31 -0.16 -18.95 -0.03
N LEU A 32 0.16 -17.80 -0.63
CA LEU A 32 1.56 -17.44 -0.82
C LEU A 32 2.09 -16.94 0.52
N ASP A 33 3.21 -17.52 0.97
CA ASP A 33 4.08 -16.94 2.01
C ASP A 33 4.10 -15.42 1.86
N GLU A 34 3.75 -14.69 2.92
CA GLU A 34 3.71 -13.23 2.93
C GLU A 34 5.06 -12.72 2.40
N PRO A 35 5.16 -12.23 1.16
CA PRO A 35 6.42 -11.73 0.67
C PRO A 35 6.68 -10.49 1.49
N ALA A 36 7.85 -10.38 2.10
CA ALA A 36 8.27 -9.18 2.82
C ALA A 36 8.00 -7.89 2.01
N THR A 37 7.98 -8.01 0.68
CA THR A 37 7.52 -7.01 -0.28
C THR A 37 6.05 -6.57 -0.10
N ALA A 38 5.07 -7.47 0.00
CA ALA A 38 3.66 -7.11 0.18
C ALA A 38 3.47 -6.36 1.51
N ARG A 39 4.08 -6.86 2.59
CA ARG A 39 4.12 -6.19 3.89
C ARG A 39 4.75 -4.80 3.82
N ALA A 40 5.88 -4.67 3.15
CA ALA A 40 6.56 -3.38 2.98
C ALA A 40 5.73 -2.38 2.17
N LEU A 41 5.07 -2.83 1.10
CA LEU A 41 4.19 -2.01 0.26
C LEU A 41 2.95 -1.55 1.03
N ALA A 42 2.27 -2.48 1.71
CA ALA A 42 1.10 -2.16 2.52
C ALA A 42 1.45 -1.19 3.66
N GLY A 43 2.55 -1.43 4.37
CA GLY A 43 3.03 -0.54 5.43
C GLY A 43 3.46 0.83 4.92
N HIS A 44 3.96 0.95 3.68
CA HIS A 44 4.25 2.25 3.06
C HIS A 44 2.97 3.04 2.79
N LEU A 45 1.93 2.40 2.24
CA LEU A 45 0.64 3.03 1.95
C LEU A 45 -0.09 3.44 3.23
N LEU A 46 -0.12 2.57 4.26
CA LEU A 46 -0.72 2.89 5.55
C LEU A 46 -0.03 4.07 6.22
N ARG A 47 1.31 4.10 6.26
CA ARG A 47 2.04 5.26 6.81
C ARG A 47 1.79 6.54 6.02
N GLY A 48 1.62 6.45 4.69
CA GLY A 48 1.22 7.58 3.85
C GLY A 48 -0.17 8.09 4.20
N ALA A 49 -1.12 7.21 4.47
CA ALA A 49 -2.46 7.56 4.91
C ALA A 49 -2.48 8.16 6.33
N ASP A 50 -1.75 7.57 7.28
CA ASP A 50 -1.72 8.00 8.68
C ASP A 50 -1.03 9.37 8.87
N CYS A 51 -0.23 9.82 7.90
CA CYS A 51 0.35 11.16 7.90
C CYS A 51 -0.36 12.16 6.97
N ASP A 52 -1.57 11.84 6.51
CA ASP A 52 -2.38 12.63 5.56
C ASP A 52 -1.64 12.96 4.24
N ALA A 53 -0.61 12.18 3.90
CA ALA A 53 0.10 12.33 2.62
C ALA A 53 -0.68 11.71 1.45
N LEU A 54 -1.49 10.70 1.75
CA LEU A 54 -2.32 9.95 0.80
C LEU A 54 -3.75 9.82 1.35
N GLY A 55 -4.75 9.99 0.49
CA GLY A 55 -6.12 9.64 0.85
C GLY A 55 -6.36 8.13 0.81
N MET A 56 -7.09 7.57 1.78
CA MET A 56 -7.53 6.17 1.69
C MET A 56 -8.35 5.91 0.43
N ASP A 57 -9.18 6.86 -0.01
CA ASP A 57 -9.94 6.76 -1.27
C ASP A 57 -9.02 6.73 -2.50
N GLU A 58 -7.93 7.50 -2.52
CA GLU A 58 -6.92 7.48 -3.60
C GLU A 58 -6.24 6.11 -3.66
N ILE A 59 -5.86 5.57 -2.50
CA ILE A 59 -5.23 4.24 -2.37
C ILE A 59 -6.19 3.15 -2.84
N THR A 60 -7.44 3.16 -2.38
CA THR A 60 -8.44 2.15 -2.75
C THR A 60 -8.82 2.24 -4.22
N THR A 61 -8.97 3.45 -4.77
CA THR A 61 -9.25 3.64 -6.20
C THR A 61 -8.13 3.07 -7.06
N ARG A 62 -6.86 3.25 -6.66
CA ARG A 62 -5.72 2.81 -7.45
C ARG A 62 -5.38 1.33 -7.29
N SER A 63 -5.37 0.85 -6.05
CA SER A 63 -4.96 -0.53 -5.74
C SER A 63 -6.10 -1.55 -5.79
N GLY A 64 -7.36 -1.09 -5.70
CA GLY A 64 -8.52 -1.95 -5.44
C GLY A 64 -8.56 -2.51 -4.02
N LEU A 65 -7.67 -2.08 -3.13
CA LEU A 65 -7.53 -2.59 -1.76
C LEU A 65 -8.03 -1.57 -0.74
N GLY A 66 -8.93 -2.01 0.13
CA GLY A 66 -9.37 -1.24 1.30
C GLY A 66 -8.36 -1.32 2.45
N ARG A 67 -8.53 -0.45 3.46
CA ARG A 67 -7.69 -0.39 4.67
C ARG A 67 -7.50 -1.76 5.32
N GLU A 68 -8.58 -2.51 5.51
CA GLU A 68 -8.55 -3.84 6.12
C GLU A 68 -7.59 -4.82 5.39
N ARG A 69 -7.61 -4.81 4.05
CA ARG A 69 -6.72 -5.67 3.26
C ARG A 69 -5.27 -5.22 3.37
N LEU A 70 -5.03 -3.91 3.43
CA LEU A 70 -3.68 -3.37 3.65
C LEU A 70 -3.17 -3.74 5.04
N GLU A 71 -4.01 -3.67 6.07
CA GLU A 71 -3.65 -4.10 7.43
C GLU A 71 -3.33 -5.59 7.49
N ALA A 72 -4.12 -6.43 6.80
CA ALA A 72 -3.84 -7.86 6.68
C ALA A 72 -2.47 -8.15 6.05
N TYR A 73 -2.10 -7.43 4.98
CA TYR A 73 -0.76 -7.56 4.39
C TYR A 73 0.36 -6.98 5.27
N ALA A 74 0.06 -5.92 6.03
CA ALA A 74 1.01 -5.26 6.90
C ALA A 74 1.35 -6.10 8.14
N GLY A 75 0.48 -7.04 8.52
CA GLY A 75 0.67 -8.11 9.49
C GLY A 75 0.63 -7.68 10.94
#